data_AF-A0AAV5KTB1-F1
#
_entry.id   AF-A0AAV5KTB1-F1
#
_cell.length_a   1.000
_cell.length_b   1.000
_cell.length_c   1.000
_cell.angle_alpha   90.00
_cell.angle_beta   90.00
_cell.angle_gamma   90.00
#
_symmetry.space_group_name_H-M   'P 1'
#
loop_
_entity.id
_entity.type
_entity.pdbx_description
1 polymer ?
#
loop_
_entity_poly.entity_id
_entity_poly.type
_entity_poly.pdbx_seq_one_letter_code
_entity_poly.pdbx_strand_id
1 'polypeptide(L)'
;MEAVVRPLFSSASLLLPRPSPFCNYIICNKSPFFLSQTPTFSTTLSVPSQFHSSVIFAVRESQLSEGAGADAREWVMQDFYTLRKDVETATERVEEIRAAACLQQLEKEVAALELKAADNSFWDDRVQAQEILQALTDVKDKINLLNEFKTKVEDAETIVKLTEEMDSIDAGLLEEAAGIIKELNKALDRFELTQLLSGPYDKEGAVINITAGAGGTDAQDWADMLLRMYVRWGEKQRYKTRVVEKSPGEEAGIKSATIEVEGRYAYGYLSGEKGTHRIVRQSPFNAKGLRQTSFSGVEVMPLLPEESVGVEIPEEELEISFSRAGGKGGQNVNKVETAVRITHIPTGVSVRCTEERSQLANKIKALSRLKAKLLVIAEEQRASEIKLIRGDAVKAEWGQQIRNYVFHPYKLVKDIRTGVETSDISSVMDGELDTFIKAYLKFKYSKAISESGTN
;
A
#
# COMPACT_ATOMS: atom_id res chain seq x y z
N MET A 1 -46.94 7.40 11.13
CA MET A 1 -45.47 7.45 11.33
C MET A 1 -44.91 6.07 11.03
N GLU A 2 -45.10 5.62 9.80
CA GLU A 2 -44.47 4.44 9.21
C GLU A 2 -44.95 4.38 7.76
N ALA A 3 -44.09 3.84 6.90
CA ALA A 3 -44.24 3.58 5.46
C ALA A 3 -43.54 4.56 4.49
N VAL A 4 -42.76 3.90 3.62
CA VAL A 4 -42.23 4.29 2.32
C VAL A 4 -40.85 4.97 2.29
N VAL A 5 -39.83 4.22 2.68
CA VAL A 5 -38.50 4.32 2.04
C VAL A 5 -38.41 3.13 1.08
N ARG A 6 -38.54 3.39 -0.22
CA ARG A 6 -38.23 2.41 -1.28
C ARG A 6 -36.72 2.46 -1.53
N PRO A 7 -36.01 1.32 -1.59
CA PRO A 7 -34.67 1.29 -2.18
C PRO A 7 -34.79 1.46 -3.69
N LEU A 8 -34.02 2.39 -4.26
CA LEU A 8 -33.91 2.56 -5.71
C LEU A 8 -33.14 1.39 -6.30
N PHE A 9 -33.86 0.38 -6.78
CA PHE A 9 -33.42 -0.48 -7.87
C PHE A 9 -34.34 -0.20 -9.06
N SER A 10 -33.82 0.47 -10.09
CA SER A 10 -34.29 0.30 -11.47
C SER A 10 -33.19 0.67 -12.44
N SER A 11 -32.59 -0.37 -13.01
CA SER A 11 -32.18 -0.44 -14.42
C SER A 11 -31.40 0.75 -14.99
N ALA A 12 -30.21 0.99 -14.46
CA ALA A 12 -29.10 1.47 -15.29
C ALA A 12 -28.09 0.32 -15.35
N SER A 13 -27.79 -0.13 -16.56
CA SER A 13 -26.88 -1.23 -16.87
C SER A 13 -25.52 -0.96 -16.24
N LEU A 14 -25.30 -1.55 -15.06
CA LEU A 14 -23.98 -1.70 -14.45
C LEU A 14 -23.12 -2.52 -15.41
N LEU A 15 -22.37 -1.84 -16.27
CA LEU A 15 -21.18 -2.39 -16.90
C LEU A 15 -20.14 -2.57 -15.80
N LEU A 16 -20.32 -3.64 -15.02
CA LEU A 16 -19.23 -4.28 -14.31
C LEU A 16 -18.14 -4.57 -15.36
N PRO A 17 -16.87 -4.17 -15.16
CA PRO A 17 -15.81 -4.77 -15.94
C PRO A 17 -15.89 -6.27 -15.67
N ARG A 18 -16.15 -7.03 -16.74
CA ARG A 18 -16.19 -8.49 -16.68
C ARG A 18 -14.92 -8.97 -15.98
N PRO A 19 -14.99 -9.93 -15.04
CA PRO A 19 -13.78 -10.59 -14.61
C PRO A 19 -13.14 -11.20 -15.85
N SER A 20 -11.95 -10.73 -16.20
CA SER A 20 -11.10 -11.43 -17.17
C SER A 20 -10.96 -12.87 -16.69
N PRO A 21 -11.04 -13.87 -17.60
CA PRO A 21 -10.94 -15.26 -17.20
C PRO A 21 -9.51 -15.52 -16.76
N PHE A 22 -9.23 -15.35 -15.47
CA PHE A 22 -8.02 -15.87 -14.88
C PHE A 22 -8.11 -17.38 -14.93
N CYS A 23 -7.12 -17.94 -15.63
CA CYS A 23 -6.95 -19.34 -15.88
C CYS A 23 -6.90 -20.07 -14.52
N ASN A 24 -7.92 -20.86 -14.23
CA ASN A 24 -7.87 -21.87 -13.18
C ASN A 24 -6.79 -22.87 -13.55
N TYR A 25 -5.60 -22.74 -12.97
CA TYR A 25 -4.65 -23.85 -12.88
C TYR A 25 -4.47 -24.26 -11.43
N ILE A 26 -5.00 -25.46 -11.19
CA ILE A 26 -4.83 -26.33 -10.05
C ILE A 26 -3.33 -26.49 -9.80
N ILE A 27 -2.85 -25.99 -8.65
CA ILE A 27 -1.53 -26.37 -8.14
C ILE A 27 -1.62 -27.84 -7.74
N CYS A 28 -1.04 -28.68 -8.57
CA CYS A 28 -0.93 -30.10 -8.36
C CYS A 28 0.07 -30.34 -7.22
N ASN A 29 -0.43 -30.78 -6.06
CA ASN A 29 0.36 -31.26 -4.95
C ASN A 29 1.33 -32.36 -5.41
N LYS A 30 2.63 -32.11 -5.31
CA LYS A 30 3.64 -33.15 -5.12
C LYS A 30 4.64 -32.70 -4.06
N SER A 31 4.35 -33.10 -2.82
CA SER A 31 5.38 -33.27 -1.80
C SER A 31 6.25 -34.48 -2.15
N PRO A 32 7.55 -34.42 -1.82
CA PRO A 32 8.08 -35.48 -0.99
C PRO A 32 9.04 -34.89 0.06
N PHE A 33 8.62 -34.86 1.32
CA PHE A 33 9.56 -34.75 2.42
C PHE A 33 9.59 -36.07 3.18
N PHE A 34 10.65 -36.82 2.89
CA PHE A 34 11.15 -37.93 3.67
C PHE A 34 11.60 -37.42 5.04
N LEU A 35 11.16 -38.13 6.09
CA LEU A 35 11.73 -38.09 7.43
C LEU A 35 13.15 -38.69 7.38
N SER A 36 14.15 -37.98 7.88
CA SER A 36 15.36 -38.62 8.39
C SER A 36 15.83 -37.95 9.67
N GLN A 37 15.97 -38.79 10.68
CA GLN A 37 16.30 -38.52 12.08
C GLN A 37 17.74 -38.01 12.22
N THR A 38 17.95 -37.04 13.11
CA THR A 38 19.27 -36.65 13.63
C THR A 38 19.68 -37.59 14.77
N PRO A 39 20.95 -37.98 14.87
CA PRO A 39 21.53 -38.39 16.14
C PRO A 39 22.40 -37.28 16.73
N THR A 40 22.12 -36.97 17.99
CA THR A 40 22.91 -36.14 18.89
C THR A 40 24.24 -36.82 19.23
N PHE A 41 25.35 -36.10 19.09
CA PHE A 41 26.59 -36.40 19.83
C PHE A 41 27.14 -35.11 20.46
N SER A 42 27.33 -35.19 21.77
CA SER A 42 27.93 -34.19 22.64
C SER A 42 29.45 -34.38 22.72
N THR A 43 30.26 -33.33 22.60
CA THR A 43 31.52 -33.24 23.35
C THR A 43 31.94 -31.77 23.52
N THR A 44 32.37 -31.47 24.75
CA THR A 44 32.80 -30.20 25.33
C THR A 44 34.31 -29.94 25.17
N LEU A 45 34.73 -28.69 25.47
CA LEU A 45 36.09 -28.16 25.79
C LEU A 45 36.83 -27.54 24.59
N SER A 46 37.58 -26.44 24.64
CA SER A 46 37.90 -25.38 25.63
C SER A 46 38.89 -24.41 24.93
N VAL A 47 38.74 -23.10 25.12
CA VAL A 47 39.64 -21.99 24.69
C VAL A 47 40.67 -21.73 25.81
N PRO A 48 41.97 -21.36 25.59
CA PRO A 48 42.44 -19.99 25.23
C PRO A 48 43.76 -19.97 24.41
N SER A 49 44.45 -18.90 23.97
CA SER A 49 44.49 -17.44 24.21
C SER A 49 45.39 -16.77 23.14
N GLN A 50 45.17 -15.46 22.97
CA GLN A 50 45.95 -14.37 22.35
C GLN A 50 47.47 -14.53 22.19
N PHE A 51 48.04 -13.99 21.09
CA PHE A 51 49.11 -12.96 21.12
C PHE A 51 49.22 -12.21 19.77
N HIS A 52 49.32 -10.89 19.88
CA HIS A 52 49.70 -9.94 18.83
C HIS A 52 51.20 -10.06 18.48
N SER A 53 51.56 -9.94 17.20
CA SER A 53 52.71 -9.13 16.79
C SER A 53 52.59 -8.69 15.33
N SER A 54 52.81 -7.40 15.13
CA SER A 54 52.86 -6.67 13.87
C SER A 54 54.31 -6.59 13.38
N VAL A 55 54.61 -7.07 12.18
CA VAL A 55 55.83 -6.70 11.44
C VAL A 55 55.55 -6.61 9.93
N ILE A 56 56.17 -5.61 9.34
CA ILE A 56 56.04 -5.00 8.01
C ILE A 56 56.56 -5.88 6.87
N PHE A 57 55.93 -5.70 5.71
CA PHE A 57 56.31 -6.06 4.34
C PHE A 57 57.81 -6.26 4.05
N ALA A 58 58.16 -7.41 3.46
CA ALA A 58 59.21 -7.52 2.45
C ALA A 58 58.94 -8.74 1.54
N VAL A 59 58.86 -8.48 0.24
CA VAL A 59 58.62 -9.44 -0.85
C VAL A 59 59.77 -10.45 -0.95
N ARG A 60 59.45 -11.73 -1.04
CA ARG A 60 60.32 -12.73 -1.69
C ARG A 60 59.49 -13.80 -2.39
N GLU A 61 59.76 -13.94 -3.67
CA GLU A 61 59.14 -14.86 -4.61
C GLU A 61 59.15 -16.32 -4.16
N SER A 62 58.05 -16.99 -4.53
CA SER A 62 57.97 -18.41 -4.88
C SER A 62 58.59 -19.42 -3.91
N GLN A 63 57.76 -19.93 -2.99
CA GLN A 63 57.67 -21.38 -2.78
C GLN A 63 56.19 -21.78 -2.68
N LEU A 64 55.81 -22.69 -3.57
CA LEU A 64 54.52 -23.35 -3.66
C LEU A 64 54.18 -24.00 -2.31
N SER A 65 53.09 -23.53 -1.71
CA SER A 65 52.32 -24.25 -0.70
C SER A 65 51.10 -24.82 -1.39
N GLU A 66 51.17 -26.09 -1.80
CA GLU A 66 50.06 -26.82 -2.45
C GLU A 66 48.91 -27.17 -1.48
N GLY A 67 48.97 -26.75 -0.21
CA GLY A 67 47.99 -27.11 0.82
C GLY A 67 46.87 -26.08 1.07
N ALA A 68 47.00 -24.83 0.64
CA ALA A 68 46.01 -23.77 0.93
C ALA A 68 45.02 -23.54 -0.23
N GLY A 69 45.30 -24.08 -1.42
CA GLY A 69 44.46 -23.92 -2.60
C GLY A 69 43.35 -24.96 -2.75
N ALA A 70 43.47 -26.12 -2.10
CA ALA A 70 42.47 -27.18 -2.20
C ALA A 70 41.17 -26.79 -1.47
N ASP A 71 41.27 -26.35 -0.22
CA ASP A 71 40.13 -25.85 0.56
C ASP A 71 39.49 -24.63 -0.15
N ALA A 72 40.27 -23.65 -0.58
CA ALA A 72 39.74 -22.48 -1.29
C ALA A 72 39.00 -22.86 -2.59
N ARG A 73 39.50 -23.85 -3.35
CA ARG A 73 38.83 -24.35 -4.56
C ARG A 73 37.56 -25.14 -4.25
N GLU A 74 37.54 -25.87 -3.14
CA GLU A 74 36.37 -26.65 -2.71
C GLU A 74 35.22 -25.73 -2.26
N TRP A 75 35.53 -24.65 -1.53
CA TRP A 75 34.55 -23.60 -1.18
C TRP A 75 34.04 -22.86 -2.42
N VAL A 76 34.92 -22.50 -3.36
CA VAL A 76 34.52 -21.81 -4.60
C VAL A 76 33.66 -22.70 -5.50
N MET A 77 33.93 -24.01 -5.55
CA MET A 77 33.09 -24.98 -6.25
C MET A 77 31.72 -25.12 -5.59
N GLN A 78 31.67 -25.18 -4.25
CA GLN A 78 30.41 -25.23 -3.50
C GLN A 78 29.55 -23.99 -3.78
N ASP A 79 30.15 -22.79 -3.77
CA ASP A 79 29.50 -21.52 -4.05
C ASP A 79 29.02 -21.41 -5.51
N PHE A 80 29.74 -22.03 -6.44
CA PHE A 80 29.33 -22.12 -7.83
C PHE A 80 28.06 -22.99 -8.01
N TYR A 81 28.00 -24.17 -7.39
CA TYR A 81 26.83 -25.05 -7.49
C TYR A 81 25.59 -24.45 -6.81
N THR A 82 25.75 -23.73 -5.69
CA THR A 82 24.65 -23.02 -5.05
C THR A 82 24.15 -21.88 -5.93
N LEU A 83 25.06 -21.08 -6.49
CA LEU A 83 24.70 -20.00 -7.41
C LEU A 83 23.96 -20.53 -8.64
N ARG A 84 24.46 -21.62 -9.25
CA ARG A 84 23.79 -22.26 -10.40
C ARG A 84 22.37 -22.67 -10.05
N LYS A 85 22.17 -23.31 -8.89
CA LYS A 85 20.84 -23.70 -8.43
C LYS A 85 19.94 -22.49 -8.17
N ASP A 86 20.49 -21.41 -7.63
CA ASP A 86 19.75 -20.17 -7.40
C ASP A 86 19.34 -19.50 -8.71
N VAL A 87 20.20 -19.53 -9.73
CA VAL A 87 19.89 -19.06 -11.10
C VAL A 87 18.78 -19.92 -11.71
N GLU A 88 18.89 -21.25 -11.63
CA GLU A 88 17.85 -22.18 -12.11
C GLU A 88 16.50 -21.96 -11.38
N THR A 89 16.52 -21.66 -10.07
CA THR A 89 15.29 -21.36 -9.33
C THR A 89 14.71 -20.00 -9.73
N ALA A 90 15.57 -19.01 -9.98
CA ALA A 90 15.15 -17.68 -10.41
C ALA A 90 14.58 -17.68 -11.83
N THR A 91 15.14 -18.48 -12.74
CA THR A 91 14.63 -18.63 -14.12
C THR A 91 13.23 -19.23 -14.11
N GLU A 92 13.02 -20.33 -13.39
CA GLU A 92 11.70 -20.95 -13.22
C GLU A 92 10.68 -19.95 -12.69
N ARG A 93 11.04 -19.21 -11.63
CA ARG A 93 10.17 -18.22 -11.01
C ARG A 93 9.82 -17.06 -11.94
N VAL A 94 10.77 -16.58 -12.75
CA VAL A 94 10.52 -15.55 -13.77
C VAL A 94 9.56 -16.05 -14.85
N GLU A 95 9.76 -17.27 -15.34
CA GLU A 95 8.87 -17.86 -16.35
C GLU A 95 7.45 -18.08 -15.81
N GLU A 96 7.30 -18.54 -14.57
CA GLU A 96 6.00 -18.63 -13.89
C GLU A 96 5.29 -17.27 -13.81
N ILE A 97 6.02 -16.22 -13.40
CA ILE A 97 5.50 -14.86 -13.30
C ILE A 97 5.09 -14.33 -14.68
N ARG A 98 5.89 -14.58 -15.72
CA ARG A 98 5.58 -14.15 -17.10
C ARG A 98 4.37 -14.89 -17.65
N ALA A 99 4.24 -16.18 -17.37
CA ALA A 99 3.08 -16.97 -17.74
C ALA A 99 1.81 -16.47 -17.03
N ALA A 100 1.88 -16.22 -15.72
CA ALA A 100 0.77 -15.70 -14.92
C ALA A 100 0.34 -14.29 -15.35
N ALA A 101 1.29 -13.44 -15.74
CA ALA A 101 1.03 -12.08 -16.21
C ALA A 101 0.40 -12.01 -17.62
N CYS A 102 0.36 -13.13 -18.36
CA CYS A 102 -0.15 -13.26 -19.71
C CYS A 102 0.29 -12.11 -20.65
N LEU A 103 1.59 -12.06 -20.95
CA LEU A 103 2.24 -10.99 -21.73
C LEU A 103 1.49 -10.64 -23.03
N GLN A 104 0.97 -11.64 -23.75
CA GLN A 104 0.20 -11.43 -24.99
C GLN A 104 -1.10 -10.63 -24.79
N GLN A 105 -1.73 -10.71 -23.61
CA GLN A 105 -2.91 -9.91 -23.30
C GLN A 105 -2.52 -8.46 -23.02
N LEU A 106 -1.43 -8.24 -22.29
CA LEU A 106 -0.90 -6.90 -22.01
C LEU A 106 -0.47 -6.18 -23.30
N GLU A 107 0.19 -6.87 -24.23
CA GLU A 107 0.55 -6.29 -25.54
C GLU A 107 -0.67 -5.89 -26.37
N LYS A 108 -1.73 -6.71 -26.36
CA LYS A 108 -3.01 -6.38 -27.02
C LYS A 108 -3.69 -5.18 -26.36
N GLU A 109 -3.61 -5.08 -25.04
CA GLU A 109 -4.15 -3.95 -24.28
C GLU A 109 -3.40 -2.65 -24.61
N VAL A 110 -2.06 -2.69 -24.67
CA VAL A 110 -1.26 -1.54 -25.14
C VAL A 110 -1.69 -1.14 -26.55
N ALA A 111 -1.79 -2.08 -27.49
CA ALA A 111 -2.22 -1.76 -28.85
C ALA A 111 -3.62 -1.14 -28.89
N ALA A 112 -4.56 -1.62 -28.07
CA ALA A 112 -5.90 -1.05 -27.98
C ALA A 112 -5.91 0.38 -27.39
N LEU A 113 -5.08 0.64 -26.37
CA LEU A 113 -4.93 1.96 -25.77
C LEU A 113 -4.21 2.94 -26.70
N GLU A 114 -3.21 2.48 -27.44
CA GLU A 114 -2.51 3.26 -28.47
C GLU A 114 -3.43 3.66 -29.61
N LEU A 115 -4.33 2.76 -30.05
CA LEU A 115 -5.36 3.08 -31.04
C LEU A 115 -6.30 4.19 -30.54
N LYS A 116 -6.76 4.11 -29.29
CA LYS A 116 -7.60 5.16 -28.68
C LYS A 116 -6.86 6.50 -28.56
N ALA A 117 -5.57 6.46 -28.24
CA ALA A 117 -4.74 7.66 -28.15
C ALA A 117 -4.44 8.29 -29.54
N ALA A 118 -4.54 7.50 -30.61
CA ALA A 118 -4.36 7.96 -31.99
C ALA A 118 -5.62 8.60 -32.59
N ASP A 119 -6.78 8.46 -31.95
CA ASP A 119 -8.04 9.06 -32.42
C ASP A 119 -8.01 10.59 -32.32
N ASN A 120 -8.54 11.27 -33.34
CA ASN A 120 -8.49 12.74 -33.42
C ASN A 120 -9.38 13.44 -32.38
N SER A 121 -10.43 12.77 -31.90
CA SER A 121 -11.34 13.25 -30.85
C SER A 121 -10.82 12.98 -29.42
N PHE A 122 -9.66 12.34 -29.28
CA PHE A 122 -9.11 11.99 -27.97
C PHE A 122 -8.84 13.21 -27.08
N TRP A 123 -8.47 14.33 -27.69
CA TRP A 123 -8.14 15.56 -26.98
C TRP A 123 -9.35 16.44 -26.62
N ASP A 124 -10.56 16.03 -27.01
CA ASP A 124 -11.79 16.77 -26.70
C ASP A 124 -12.11 16.72 -25.20
N ASP A 125 -11.80 15.60 -24.53
CA ASP A 125 -11.93 15.44 -23.08
C ASP A 125 -10.56 15.26 -22.42
N ARG A 126 -10.07 16.31 -21.77
CA ARG A 126 -8.75 16.32 -21.11
C ARG A 126 -8.65 15.31 -19.97
N VAL A 127 -9.75 15.02 -19.27
CA VAL A 127 -9.73 14.13 -18.10
C VAL A 127 -9.60 12.69 -18.58
N GLN A 128 -10.45 12.28 -19.53
CA GLN A 128 -10.37 10.94 -20.12
C GLN A 128 -9.03 10.71 -20.85
N ALA A 129 -8.50 11.73 -21.52
CA ALA A 129 -7.20 11.65 -22.17
C ALA A 129 -6.07 11.37 -21.16
N GLN A 130 -6.08 12.05 -20.02
CA GLN A 130 -5.09 11.84 -18.97
C GLN A 130 -5.18 10.43 -18.36
N GLU A 131 -6.38 9.94 -18.09
CA GLU A 131 -6.59 8.59 -17.55
C GLU A 131 -6.09 7.51 -18.53
N ILE A 132 -6.38 7.64 -19.82
CA ILE A 132 -5.95 6.67 -20.84
C ILE A 132 -4.42 6.68 -21.00
N LEU A 133 -3.78 7.85 -20.99
CA LEU A 133 -2.32 7.96 -21.04
C LEU A 133 -1.65 7.38 -19.80
N GLN A 134 -2.22 7.59 -18.62
CA GLN A 134 -1.75 6.98 -17.37
C GLN A 134 -1.87 5.45 -17.43
N ALA A 135 -3.02 4.92 -17.87
CA ALA A 135 -3.22 3.48 -18.03
C ALA A 135 -2.25 2.86 -19.05
N LEU A 136 -2.00 3.55 -20.17
CA LEU A 136 -1.02 3.11 -21.17
C LEU A 136 0.38 3.03 -20.58
N THR A 137 0.80 4.07 -19.84
CA THR A 137 2.11 4.11 -19.18
C THR A 137 2.23 2.97 -18.16
N ASP A 138 1.18 2.71 -17.38
CA ASP A 138 1.14 1.62 -16.40
C ASP A 138 1.37 0.24 -17.01
N VAL A 139 0.72 -0.05 -18.14
CA VAL A 139 0.85 -1.34 -18.82
C VAL A 139 2.24 -1.46 -19.48
N LYS A 140 2.76 -0.38 -20.08
CA LYS A 140 4.11 -0.36 -20.65
C LYS A 140 5.18 -0.58 -19.59
N ASP A 141 5.07 0.09 -18.44
CA ASP A 141 6.00 -0.08 -17.33
C ASP A 141 6.00 -1.53 -16.82
N LYS A 142 4.82 -2.17 -16.75
CA LYS A 142 4.71 -3.59 -16.38
C LYS A 142 5.42 -4.50 -17.38
N ILE A 143 5.27 -4.26 -18.68
CA ILE A 143 5.96 -5.03 -19.73
C ILE A 143 7.48 -4.82 -19.64
N ASN A 144 7.91 -3.57 -19.46
CA ASN A 144 9.33 -3.23 -19.32
C ASN A 144 9.97 -3.94 -18.12
N LEU A 145 9.29 -3.96 -16.97
CA LEU A 145 9.76 -4.69 -15.78
C LEU A 145 9.90 -6.21 -16.03
N LEU A 146 8.94 -6.82 -16.71
CA LEU A 146 9.00 -8.25 -17.05
C LEU A 146 10.14 -8.56 -18.01
N ASN A 147 10.42 -7.68 -18.97
CA ASN A 147 11.55 -7.80 -19.88
C ASN A 147 12.88 -7.61 -19.14
N GLU A 148 12.96 -6.64 -18.21
CA GLU A 148 14.16 -6.43 -17.38
C GLU A 148 14.49 -7.66 -16.53
N PHE A 149 13.49 -8.32 -15.93
CA PHE A 149 13.70 -9.57 -15.21
C PHE A 149 14.26 -10.67 -16.11
N LYS A 150 13.77 -10.77 -17.34
CA LYS A 150 14.28 -11.73 -18.32
C LYS A 150 15.74 -11.45 -18.66
N THR A 151 16.09 -10.20 -18.95
CA THR A 151 17.47 -9.82 -19.28
C THR A 151 18.42 -10.10 -18.12
N LYS A 152 18.06 -9.73 -16.88
CA LYS A 152 18.87 -10.01 -15.68
C LYS A 152 19.12 -11.51 -15.45
N VAL A 153 18.12 -12.33 -15.76
CA VAL A 153 18.24 -13.80 -15.71
C VAL A 153 19.18 -14.31 -16.81
N GLU A 154 19.00 -13.86 -18.04
CA GLU A 154 19.85 -14.24 -19.19
C GLU A 154 21.31 -13.84 -18.95
N ASP A 155 21.56 -12.67 -18.35
CA ASP A 155 22.89 -12.20 -17.98
C ASP A 155 23.52 -13.13 -16.92
N ALA A 156 22.79 -13.46 -15.86
CA ALA A 156 23.27 -14.37 -14.81
C ALA A 156 23.54 -15.79 -15.35
N GLU A 157 22.66 -16.32 -16.20
CA GLU A 157 22.89 -17.61 -16.89
C GLU A 157 24.14 -17.57 -17.77
N THR A 158 24.37 -16.47 -18.48
CA THR A 158 25.53 -16.31 -19.36
C THR A 158 26.81 -16.31 -18.54
N ILE A 159 26.84 -15.62 -17.40
CA ILE A 159 27.99 -15.63 -16.48
C ILE A 159 28.26 -17.05 -15.96
N VAL A 160 27.22 -17.79 -15.58
CA VAL A 160 27.37 -19.19 -15.12
C VAL A 160 27.93 -20.07 -16.24
N LYS A 161 27.37 -20.01 -17.45
CA LYS A 161 27.85 -20.80 -18.61
C LYS A 161 29.30 -20.46 -18.97
N LEU A 162 29.65 -19.18 -19.00
CA LEU A 162 31.04 -18.74 -19.24
C LEU A 162 31.98 -19.30 -18.17
N THR A 163 31.56 -19.32 -16.91
CA THR A 163 32.37 -19.85 -15.81
C THR A 163 32.53 -21.38 -15.91
N GLU A 164 31.54 -22.12 -16.43
CA GLU A 164 31.66 -23.56 -16.70
C GLU A 164 32.65 -23.88 -17.84
N GLU A 165 32.72 -22.99 -18.84
CA GLU A 165 33.61 -23.16 -20.00
C GLU A 165 35.06 -22.73 -19.72
N MET A 166 35.30 -21.94 -18.67
CA MET A 166 36.63 -21.47 -18.29
C MET A 166 37.35 -22.46 -17.35
N ASP A 167 38.63 -22.74 -17.63
CA ASP A 167 39.48 -23.61 -16.80
C ASP A 167 39.81 -23.02 -15.41
N SER A 168 39.57 -21.72 -15.21
CA SER A 168 39.79 -21.01 -13.96
C SER A 168 38.54 -20.24 -13.54
N ILE A 169 38.06 -20.52 -12.34
CA ILE A 169 36.93 -19.80 -11.74
C ILE A 169 37.40 -18.40 -11.32
N ASP A 170 36.88 -17.36 -11.97
CA ASP A 170 37.06 -15.99 -11.52
C ASP A 170 36.03 -15.67 -10.44
N ALA A 171 36.51 -15.50 -9.21
CA ALA A 171 35.66 -15.18 -8.06
C ALA A 171 34.91 -13.85 -8.22
N GLY A 172 35.45 -12.90 -9.00
CA GLY A 172 34.80 -11.60 -9.24
C GLY A 172 33.50 -11.75 -10.05
N LEU A 173 33.55 -12.53 -11.14
CA LEU A 173 32.39 -12.81 -11.99
C LEU A 173 31.28 -13.54 -11.22
N LEU A 174 31.65 -14.46 -10.31
CA LEU A 174 30.68 -15.15 -9.45
C LEU A 174 30.01 -14.20 -8.45
N GLU A 175 30.76 -13.28 -7.86
CA GLU A 175 30.20 -12.28 -6.94
C GLU A 175 29.25 -11.33 -7.68
N GLU A 176 29.55 -10.95 -8.92
CA GLU A 176 28.67 -10.17 -9.78
C GLU A 176 27.35 -10.91 -10.07
N ALA A 177 27.42 -12.18 -10.48
CA ALA A 177 26.23 -13.00 -10.73
C ALA A 177 25.40 -13.21 -9.45
N ALA A 178 26.03 -13.45 -8.31
CA ALA A 178 25.34 -13.55 -7.02
C ALA A 178 24.66 -12.23 -6.63
N GLY A 179 25.30 -11.10 -6.92
CA GLY A 179 24.73 -9.76 -6.77
C GLY A 179 23.47 -9.56 -7.61
N ILE A 180 23.55 -9.88 -8.92
CA ILE A 180 22.42 -9.79 -9.86
C ILE A 180 21.24 -10.64 -9.37
N ILE A 181 21.48 -11.89 -9.00
CA ILE A 181 20.43 -12.80 -8.52
C ILE A 181 19.81 -12.32 -7.21
N LYS A 182 20.61 -11.76 -6.29
CA LYS A 182 20.10 -11.19 -5.04
C LYS A 182 19.22 -9.97 -5.28
N GLU A 183 19.60 -9.10 -6.21
CA GLU A 183 18.77 -7.95 -6.60
C GLU A 183 17.51 -8.38 -7.34
N LEU A 184 17.62 -9.35 -8.25
CA LEU A 184 16.50 -9.93 -8.98
C LEU A 184 15.49 -10.55 -8.01
N ASN A 185 15.93 -11.38 -7.07
CA ASN A 185 15.04 -12.01 -6.08
C ASN A 185 14.28 -10.96 -5.23
N LYS A 186 14.93 -9.86 -4.87
CA LYS A 186 14.26 -8.73 -4.18
C LYS A 186 13.22 -8.06 -5.08
N ALA A 187 13.52 -7.88 -6.37
CA ALA A 187 12.60 -7.29 -7.32
C ALA A 187 11.40 -8.20 -7.62
N LEU A 188 11.62 -9.51 -7.76
CA LEU A 188 10.56 -10.52 -7.91
C LEU A 188 9.65 -10.55 -6.69
N ASP A 189 10.23 -10.54 -5.48
CA ASP A 189 9.48 -10.46 -4.23
C ASP A 189 8.57 -9.23 -4.18
N ARG A 190 9.06 -8.06 -4.63
CA ARG A 190 8.26 -6.83 -4.72
C ARG A 190 7.16 -6.92 -5.78
N PHE A 191 7.46 -7.54 -6.92
CA PHE A 191 6.48 -7.74 -7.97
C PHE A 191 5.33 -8.65 -7.52
N GLU A 192 5.66 -9.78 -6.89
CA GLU A 192 4.66 -10.70 -6.30
C GLU A 192 3.80 -9.99 -5.25
N LEU A 193 4.41 -9.17 -4.40
CA LEU A 193 3.68 -8.34 -3.45
C LEU A 193 2.69 -7.40 -4.14
N THR A 194 3.10 -6.78 -5.24
CA THR A 194 2.23 -5.90 -6.03
C THR A 194 1.06 -6.68 -6.64
N GLN A 195 1.26 -7.94 -7.05
CA GLN A 195 0.16 -8.78 -7.57
C GLN A 195 -0.87 -9.17 -6.50
N LEU A 196 -0.49 -9.18 -5.22
CA LEU A 196 -1.43 -9.42 -4.11
C LEU A 196 -2.36 -8.23 -3.84
N LEU A 197 -2.05 -7.05 -4.40
CA LEU A 197 -2.82 -5.82 -4.22
C LEU A 197 -3.94 -5.76 -5.27
N SER A 198 -5.15 -6.15 -4.86
CA SER A 198 -6.34 -6.18 -5.71
C SER A 198 -7.47 -5.26 -5.24
N GLY A 199 -7.23 -4.44 -4.20
CA GLY A 199 -8.21 -3.50 -3.67
C GLY A 199 -8.46 -2.32 -4.62
N PRO A 200 -9.65 -1.69 -4.55
CA PRO A 200 -10.04 -0.60 -5.45
C PRO A 200 -9.14 0.63 -5.31
N TYR A 201 -8.67 0.93 -4.10
CA TYR A 201 -7.82 2.07 -3.79
C TYR A 201 -6.35 1.69 -3.59
N ASP A 202 -5.97 0.44 -3.84
CA ASP A 202 -4.62 -0.04 -3.54
C ASP A 202 -3.56 0.66 -4.38
N LYS A 203 -3.91 1.19 -5.56
CA LYS A 203 -3.01 1.94 -6.46
C LYS A 203 -2.69 3.34 -5.95
N GLU A 204 -3.60 3.92 -5.17
CA GLU A 204 -3.52 5.32 -4.75
C GLU A 204 -2.44 5.57 -3.69
N GLY A 205 -2.13 6.86 -3.51
CA GLY A 205 -1.32 7.34 -2.40
C GLY A 205 -1.97 7.02 -1.05
N ALA A 206 -1.23 7.20 0.04
CA ALA A 206 -1.72 6.94 1.39
C ALA A 206 -1.66 8.19 2.26
N VAL A 207 -2.66 8.38 3.11
CA VAL A 207 -2.67 9.32 4.22
C VAL A 207 -2.61 8.52 5.51
N ILE A 208 -1.58 8.74 6.30
CA ILE A 208 -1.37 8.11 7.61
C ILE A 208 -1.68 9.14 8.69
N ASN A 209 -2.63 8.84 9.57
CA ASN A 209 -2.90 9.64 10.76
C ASN A 209 -2.45 8.86 12.00
N ILE A 210 -1.52 9.46 12.75
CA ILE A 210 -0.95 8.89 13.97
C ILE A 210 -1.51 9.68 15.14
N THR A 211 -2.12 9.00 16.10
CA THR A 211 -2.66 9.61 17.32
C THR A 211 -2.05 8.95 18.55
N ALA A 212 -1.64 9.77 19.52
CA ALA A 212 -1.17 9.28 20.82
C ALA A 212 -2.37 8.74 21.64
N GLY A 213 -2.21 7.54 22.20
CA GLY A 213 -3.22 6.86 22.99
C GLY A 213 -2.98 6.93 24.50
N ALA A 214 -3.33 5.85 25.19
CA ALA A 214 -3.05 5.71 26.62
C ALA A 214 -1.53 5.61 26.90
N GLY A 215 -1.05 6.40 27.86
CA GLY A 215 0.37 6.43 28.28
C GLY A 215 0.94 7.82 28.58
N GLY A 216 0.15 8.89 28.39
CA GLY A 216 0.57 10.27 28.71
C GLY A 216 1.74 10.73 27.84
N THR A 217 2.74 11.38 28.45
CA THR A 217 3.95 11.87 27.75
C THR A 217 4.71 10.75 27.02
N ASP A 218 4.74 9.52 27.56
CA ASP A 218 5.44 8.39 26.92
C ASP A 218 4.70 7.90 25.65
N ALA A 219 3.37 8.01 25.61
CA ALA A 219 2.59 7.73 24.41
C ALA A 219 2.77 8.82 23.33
N GLN A 220 2.96 10.07 23.74
CA GLN A 220 3.24 11.17 22.81
C GLN A 220 4.62 11.03 22.15
N ASP A 221 5.65 10.65 22.93
CA ASP A 221 6.96 10.32 22.39
C ASP A 221 6.92 9.09 21.47
N TRP A 222 6.14 8.06 21.84
CA TRP A 222 5.93 6.89 20.99
C TRP A 222 5.30 7.24 19.63
N ALA A 223 4.30 8.13 19.63
CA ALA A 223 3.71 8.61 18.37
C ALA A 223 4.75 9.33 17.49
N ASP A 224 5.68 10.10 18.07
CA ASP A 224 6.74 10.79 17.31
C ASP A 224 7.78 9.79 16.76
N MET A 225 8.08 8.73 17.52
CA MET A 225 8.89 7.61 17.03
C MET A 225 8.25 6.90 15.83
N LEU A 226 6.93 6.67 15.86
CA LEU A 226 6.20 6.09 14.73
C LEU A 226 6.16 7.02 13.52
N LEU A 227 5.96 8.33 13.73
CA LEU A 227 6.04 9.34 12.68
C LEU A 227 7.39 9.25 11.95
N ARG A 228 8.49 9.24 12.71
CA ARG A 228 9.84 9.10 12.13
C ARG A 228 10.02 7.78 11.38
N MET A 229 9.49 6.69 11.91
CA MET A 229 9.57 5.36 11.28
C MET A 229 8.89 5.35 9.90
N TYR A 230 7.68 5.91 9.78
CA TYR A 230 6.95 5.97 8.51
C TYR A 230 7.56 6.94 7.50
N VAL A 231 8.08 8.09 7.96
CA VAL A 231 8.81 9.02 7.09
C VAL A 231 10.04 8.34 6.49
N ARG A 232 10.84 7.65 7.31
CA ARG A 232 12.02 6.89 6.85
C ARG A 232 11.65 5.75 5.91
N TRP A 233 10.56 5.03 6.19
CA TRP A 233 10.06 4.01 5.28
C TRP A 233 9.72 4.60 3.90
N GLY A 234 9.02 5.74 3.85
CA GLY A 234 8.69 6.39 2.59
C GLY A 234 9.92 6.88 1.82
N GLU A 235 10.92 7.45 2.52
CA GLU A 235 12.22 7.82 1.93
C GLU A 235 12.97 6.60 1.35
N LYS A 236 12.99 5.47 2.07
CA LYS A 236 13.64 4.23 1.64
C LYS A 236 12.97 3.62 0.40
N GLN A 237 11.65 3.75 0.29
CA GLN A 237 10.89 3.31 -0.88
C GLN A 237 10.86 4.35 -2.03
N ARG A 238 11.54 5.49 -1.86
CA ARG A 238 11.57 6.62 -2.83
C ARG A 238 10.19 7.23 -3.12
N TYR A 239 9.29 7.20 -2.14
CA TYR A 239 8.02 7.92 -2.21
C TYR A 239 8.19 9.37 -1.80
N LYS A 240 7.32 10.23 -2.33
CA LYS A 240 7.27 11.63 -1.92
C LYS A 240 6.43 11.72 -0.64
N THR A 241 7.11 11.88 0.49
CA THR A 241 6.49 12.01 1.80
C THR A 241 6.34 13.47 2.19
N ARG A 242 5.16 13.84 2.70
CA ARG A 242 4.87 15.18 3.20
C ARG A 242 4.19 15.08 4.56
N VAL A 243 4.68 15.83 5.54
CA VAL A 243 3.97 15.99 6.82
C VAL A 243 3.03 17.18 6.68
N VAL A 244 1.72 16.93 6.73
CA VAL A 244 0.68 17.94 6.52
C VAL A 244 0.41 18.70 7.81
N GLU A 245 0.22 17.95 8.88
CA GLU A 245 -0.13 18.48 10.19
C GLU A 245 0.70 17.76 11.24
N LYS A 246 1.28 18.52 12.17
CA LYS A 246 2.00 18.00 13.33
C LYS A 246 1.55 18.78 14.56
N SER A 247 0.83 18.11 15.45
CA SER A 247 0.41 18.66 16.74
C SER A 247 1.39 18.19 17.83
N PRO A 248 2.25 19.08 18.37
CA PRO A 248 3.21 18.72 19.41
C PRO A 248 2.52 18.33 20.72
N GLY A 249 3.19 17.47 21.50
CA GLY A 249 2.79 17.16 22.88
C GLY A 249 3.06 18.32 23.85
N GLU A 250 2.55 18.23 25.08
CA GLU A 250 2.73 19.27 26.10
C GLU A 250 4.17 19.32 26.62
N GLU A 251 4.81 18.16 26.77
CA GLU A 251 6.15 18.02 27.36
C GLU A 251 7.15 17.42 26.36
N ALA A 252 6.75 16.35 25.66
CA ALA A 252 7.58 15.69 24.63
C ALA A 252 6.71 15.00 23.57
N GLY A 253 7.30 14.78 22.39
CA GLY A 253 6.66 14.04 21.30
C GLY A 253 5.51 14.77 20.61
N ILE A 254 4.54 14.00 20.09
CA ILE A 254 3.37 14.50 19.37
C ILE A 254 2.07 13.95 19.94
N LYS A 255 1.01 14.75 19.87
CA LYS A 255 -0.35 14.31 20.16
C LYS A 255 -1.00 13.67 18.94
N SER A 256 -0.85 14.31 17.78
CA SER A 256 -1.30 13.79 16.49
C SER A 256 -0.41 14.27 15.35
N ALA A 257 -0.29 13.48 14.30
CA ALA A 257 0.33 13.91 13.05
C ALA A 257 -0.31 13.23 11.84
N THR A 258 -0.39 13.98 10.73
CA THR A 258 -0.90 13.51 9.45
C THR A 258 0.23 13.53 8.42
N ILE A 259 0.48 12.39 7.80
CA ILE A 259 1.51 12.17 6.79
C ILE A 259 0.82 11.80 5.48
N GLU A 260 1.15 12.50 4.42
CA GLU A 260 0.82 12.15 3.04
C GLU A 260 2.01 11.42 2.42
N VAL A 261 1.74 10.26 1.83
CA VAL A 261 2.71 9.46 1.08
C VAL A 261 2.18 9.34 -0.34
N GLU A 262 2.75 10.16 -1.23
CA GLU A 262 2.48 10.10 -2.66
C GLU A 262 3.38 9.03 -3.30
N GLY A 263 2.76 7.99 -3.84
CA GLY A 263 3.47 6.86 -4.40
C GLY A 263 2.54 5.81 -4.95
N ARG A 264 2.97 5.14 -6.02
CA ARG A 264 2.22 4.04 -6.60
C ARG A 264 2.14 2.89 -5.61
N TYR A 265 0.93 2.38 -5.39
CA TYR A 265 0.66 1.30 -4.44
C TYR A 265 0.92 1.62 -2.95
N ALA A 266 1.12 2.90 -2.59
CA ALA A 266 1.46 3.27 -1.22
C ALA A 266 0.36 2.85 -0.23
N TYR A 267 -0.92 3.05 -0.59
CA TYR A 267 -2.04 2.63 0.25
C TYR A 267 -2.08 1.10 0.42
N GLY A 268 -1.90 0.35 -0.67
CA GLY A 268 -1.88 -1.11 -0.63
C GLY A 268 -0.87 -1.66 0.38
N TYR A 269 0.36 -1.15 0.35
CA TYR A 269 1.42 -1.57 1.29
C TYR A 269 1.13 -1.17 2.73
N LEU A 270 0.67 0.06 2.95
CA LEU A 270 0.42 0.59 4.29
C LEU A 270 -0.93 0.14 4.87
N SER A 271 -1.81 -0.48 4.10
CA SER A 271 -3.12 -0.95 4.55
C SER A 271 -3.04 -1.88 5.78
N GLY A 272 -1.95 -2.64 5.89
CA GLY A 272 -1.66 -3.50 7.03
C GLY A 272 -1.21 -2.81 8.30
N GLU A 273 -0.85 -1.53 8.22
CA GLU A 273 -0.39 -0.71 9.35
C GLU A 273 -1.55 -0.13 10.16
N LYS A 274 -2.78 -0.23 9.67
CA LYS A 274 -3.95 0.25 10.38
C LYS A 274 -4.16 -0.55 11.68
N GLY A 275 -4.08 0.13 12.81
CA GLY A 275 -4.33 -0.44 14.13
C GLY A 275 -3.55 0.21 15.26
N THR A 276 -3.59 -0.40 16.44
CA THR A 276 -2.91 0.12 17.63
C THR A 276 -1.52 -0.50 17.78
N HIS A 277 -0.50 0.35 17.86
CA HIS A 277 0.90 -0.02 18.06
C HIS A 277 1.26 0.18 19.53
N ARG A 278 1.72 -0.89 20.17
CA ARG A 278 2.08 -0.90 21.59
C ARG A 278 3.58 -0.88 21.76
N ILE A 279 4.09 0.05 22.56
CA ILE A 279 5.48 0.04 23.02
C ILE A 279 5.57 -0.36 24.49
N VAL A 280 6.61 -1.10 24.83
CA VAL A 280 6.96 -1.43 26.20
C VAL A 280 8.45 -1.16 26.42
N ARG A 281 8.75 -0.13 27.22
CA ARG A 281 10.12 0.32 27.49
C ARG A 281 10.25 0.84 28.92
N GLN A 282 11.49 1.07 29.35
CA GLN A 282 11.76 1.90 30.51
C GLN A 282 11.66 3.36 30.06
N SER A 283 10.65 4.09 30.56
CA SER A 283 10.37 5.44 30.07
C SER A 283 11.44 6.43 30.58
N PRO A 284 12.05 7.26 29.72
CA PRO A 284 13.00 8.28 30.15
C PRO A 284 12.33 9.41 30.94
N PHE A 285 11.01 9.57 30.81
CA PHE A 285 10.23 10.61 31.48
C PHE A 285 9.78 10.22 32.89
N ASN A 286 9.92 8.94 33.27
CA ASN A 286 9.55 8.49 34.61
C ASN A 286 10.78 8.51 35.53
N ALA A 287 10.79 9.41 36.52
CA ALA A 287 11.86 9.53 37.51
C ALA A 287 12.19 8.23 38.27
N LYS A 288 11.23 7.29 38.36
CA LYS A 288 11.42 5.99 39.04
C LYS A 288 12.02 4.91 38.13
N GLY A 289 12.23 5.19 36.85
CA GLY A 289 12.72 4.21 35.88
C GLY A 289 11.80 2.98 35.76
N LEU A 290 10.50 3.14 36.01
CA LEU A 290 9.55 2.03 35.93
C LEU A 290 9.28 1.68 34.46
N ARG A 291 9.06 0.40 34.21
CA ARG A 291 8.57 -0.09 32.92
C ARG A 291 7.19 0.49 32.65
N GLN A 292 7.05 1.18 31.53
CA GLN A 292 5.77 1.72 31.06
C GLN A 292 5.32 0.97 29.81
N THR A 293 4.00 0.95 29.62
CA THR A 293 3.37 0.45 28.41
C THR A 293 2.53 1.58 27.85
N SER A 294 2.79 1.93 26.60
CA SER A 294 2.16 3.05 25.92
C SER A 294 1.58 2.60 24.59
N PHE A 295 0.54 3.29 24.13
CA PHE A 295 -0.21 2.96 22.93
C PHE A 295 -0.26 4.17 22.00
N SER A 296 -0.18 3.90 20.69
CA SER A 296 -0.48 4.88 19.65
C SER A 296 -1.35 4.23 18.58
N GLY A 297 -2.37 4.94 18.13
CA GLY A 297 -3.25 4.52 17.05
C GLY A 297 -2.72 5.01 15.72
N VAL A 298 -2.63 4.11 14.75
CA VAL A 298 -2.28 4.43 13.36
C VAL A 298 -3.49 4.14 12.49
N GLU A 299 -3.97 5.18 11.82
CA GLU A 299 -5.02 5.09 10.82
C GLU A 299 -4.42 5.33 9.44
N VAL A 300 -4.85 4.55 8.46
CA VAL A 300 -4.39 4.65 7.08
C VAL A 300 -5.62 4.80 6.18
N MET A 301 -5.58 5.81 5.32
CA MET A 301 -6.62 6.12 4.33
C MET A 301 -5.98 6.26 2.95
N PRO A 302 -6.69 5.96 1.86
CA PRO A 302 -6.21 6.30 0.53
C PRO A 302 -6.24 7.81 0.34
N LEU A 303 -5.28 8.34 -0.41
CA LEU A 303 -5.27 9.72 -0.86
C LEU A 303 -6.30 9.85 -1.99
N LEU A 304 -7.48 10.36 -1.67
CA LEU A 304 -8.52 10.62 -2.66
C LEU A 304 -8.22 11.96 -3.37
N PRO A 305 -8.35 12.04 -4.70
CA PRO A 305 -8.20 13.32 -5.40
C PRO A 305 -9.26 14.30 -4.93
N GLU A 306 -8.87 15.55 -4.70
CA GLU A 306 -9.80 16.64 -4.42
C GLU A 306 -10.59 16.97 -5.69
N GLU A 307 -11.72 16.30 -5.91
CA GLU A 307 -12.69 16.75 -6.89
C GLU A 307 -13.31 18.06 -6.39
N SER A 308 -12.98 19.16 -7.06
CA SER A 308 -13.61 20.46 -6.84
C SER A 308 -15.11 20.32 -7.02
N VAL A 309 -15.88 20.45 -5.94
CA VAL A 309 -17.34 20.28 -5.93
C VAL A 309 -18.02 21.52 -6.52
N GLY A 310 -17.76 21.81 -7.79
CA GLY A 310 -18.58 22.72 -8.56
C GLY A 310 -19.86 22.00 -8.97
N VAL A 311 -20.92 22.07 -8.15
CA VAL A 311 -22.24 21.56 -8.57
C VAL A 311 -22.83 22.52 -9.58
N GLU A 312 -22.45 22.35 -10.84
CA GLU A 312 -23.14 22.94 -11.97
C GLU A 312 -24.39 22.09 -12.26
N ILE A 313 -25.56 22.70 -12.07
CA ILE A 313 -26.84 22.03 -12.31
C ILE A 313 -27.33 22.47 -13.69
N PRO A 314 -27.38 21.59 -14.69
CA PRO A 314 -27.95 21.92 -15.98
C PRO A 314 -29.45 22.22 -15.82
N GLU A 315 -29.97 23.19 -16.57
CA GLU A 315 -31.38 23.59 -16.45
C GLU A 315 -32.36 22.47 -16.88
N GLU A 316 -31.90 21.52 -17.69
CA GLU A 316 -32.67 20.37 -18.19
C GLU A 316 -33.07 19.39 -17.08
N GLU A 317 -32.31 19.35 -15.98
CA GLU A 317 -32.56 18.46 -14.84
C GLU A 317 -33.46 19.09 -13.76
N LEU A 318 -33.98 20.30 -14.03
CA LEU A 318 -34.79 21.08 -13.10
C LEU A 318 -36.25 21.14 -13.55
N GLU A 319 -37.14 20.64 -12.71
CA GLU A 319 -38.58 20.87 -12.85
C GLU A 319 -38.96 22.14 -12.06
N ILE A 320 -39.31 23.20 -12.79
CA ILE A 320 -39.72 24.49 -12.21
C ILE A 320 -41.23 24.64 -12.31
N SER A 321 -41.90 24.73 -11.17
CA SER A 321 -43.33 24.97 -11.06
C SER A 321 -43.62 26.30 -10.35
N PHE A 322 -44.62 27.02 -10.85
CA PHE A 322 -45.08 28.29 -10.30
C PHE A 322 -46.41 28.10 -9.57
N SER A 323 -46.58 28.80 -8.45
CA SER A 323 -47.79 28.72 -7.64
C SER A 323 -48.05 30.06 -6.95
N ARG A 324 -49.22 30.21 -6.33
CA ARG A 324 -49.52 31.39 -5.50
C ARG A 324 -48.85 31.27 -4.14
N ALA A 325 -48.31 32.38 -3.63
CA ALA A 325 -47.77 32.43 -2.28
C ALA A 325 -48.93 32.31 -1.29
N GLY A 326 -49.00 31.22 -0.52
CA GLY A 326 -50.05 31.03 0.48
C GLY A 326 -49.75 31.87 1.73
N GLY A 327 -50.72 32.63 2.24
CA GLY A 327 -50.58 33.39 3.49
C GLY A 327 -51.62 34.49 3.67
N LYS A 328 -51.69 35.08 4.87
CA LYS A 328 -52.48 36.29 5.16
C LYS A 328 -51.79 37.51 4.53
N GLY A 329 -51.95 37.68 3.21
CA GLY A 329 -51.33 38.75 2.43
C GLY A 329 -52.33 39.65 1.71
N GLY A 330 -51.84 40.75 1.13
CA GLY A 330 -52.63 41.67 0.32
C GLY A 330 -53.00 41.13 -1.07
N GLN A 331 -53.61 41.96 -1.93
CA GLN A 331 -54.09 41.54 -3.25
C GLN A 331 -53.02 40.88 -4.13
N ASN A 332 -51.76 41.30 -4.03
CA ASN A 332 -50.64 40.75 -4.79
C ASN A 332 -50.39 39.25 -4.46
N VAL A 333 -50.51 38.87 -3.19
CA VAL A 333 -50.31 37.49 -2.71
C VAL A 333 -51.41 36.54 -3.21
N ASN A 334 -52.64 37.05 -3.34
CA ASN A 334 -53.81 36.25 -3.73
C ASN A 334 -54.02 36.14 -5.24
N LYS A 335 -53.53 37.11 -6.02
CA LYS A 335 -53.76 37.19 -7.49
C LYS A 335 -52.56 36.77 -8.34
N VAL A 336 -51.32 36.90 -7.83
CA VAL A 336 -50.10 36.68 -8.62
C VAL A 336 -49.37 35.41 -8.19
N GLU A 337 -48.90 34.63 -9.17
CA GLU A 337 -48.16 33.38 -8.98
C GLU A 337 -46.67 33.63 -8.71
N THR A 338 -46.37 34.26 -7.59
CA THR A 338 -45.00 34.65 -7.22
C THR A 338 -44.18 33.52 -6.59
N ALA A 339 -44.81 32.43 -6.13
CA ALA A 339 -44.12 31.33 -5.46
C ALA A 339 -43.49 30.36 -6.47
N VAL A 340 -42.20 30.07 -6.31
CA VAL A 340 -41.45 29.16 -7.17
C VAL A 340 -41.13 27.89 -6.38
N ARG A 341 -41.40 26.73 -6.97
CA ARG A 341 -40.92 25.43 -6.52
C ARG A 341 -40.01 24.87 -7.59
N ILE A 342 -38.79 24.51 -7.20
CA ILE A 342 -37.81 23.86 -8.08
C ILE A 342 -37.57 22.47 -7.51
N THR A 343 -37.67 21.45 -8.36
CA THR A 343 -37.37 20.06 -8.05
C THR A 343 -36.22 19.60 -8.94
N HIS A 344 -35.17 19.04 -8.35
CA HIS A 344 -34.10 18.40 -9.08
C HIS A 344 -34.51 16.96 -9.41
N ILE A 345 -34.77 16.68 -10.68
CA ILE A 345 -35.34 15.41 -11.17
C ILE A 345 -34.54 14.18 -10.71
N PRO A 346 -33.20 14.11 -10.87
CA PRO A 346 -32.46 12.89 -10.54
C PRO A 346 -32.39 12.61 -9.03
N THR A 347 -32.38 13.66 -8.19
CA THR A 347 -32.33 13.49 -6.71
C THR A 347 -33.70 13.52 -6.03
N GLY A 348 -34.75 14.01 -6.70
CA GLY A 348 -36.06 14.27 -6.11
C GLY A 348 -36.10 15.40 -5.08
N VAL A 349 -35.00 16.13 -4.86
CA VAL A 349 -34.94 17.21 -3.87
C VAL A 349 -35.71 18.42 -4.39
N SER A 350 -36.68 18.89 -3.59
CA SER A 350 -37.46 20.07 -3.92
C SER A 350 -37.25 21.21 -2.93
N VAL A 351 -37.28 22.42 -3.46
CA VAL A 351 -37.18 23.67 -2.71
C VAL A 351 -38.28 24.62 -3.15
N ARG A 352 -39.00 25.18 -2.18
CA ARG A 352 -40.01 26.21 -2.41
C ARG A 352 -39.52 27.55 -1.85
N CYS A 353 -39.66 28.63 -2.61
CA CYS A 353 -39.35 29.99 -2.18
C CYS A 353 -40.53 30.94 -2.44
N THR A 354 -40.93 31.72 -1.43
CA THR A 354 -42.08 32.62 -1.45
C THR A 354 -41.79 33.98 -0.79
N GLU A 355 -40.52 34.33 -0.61
CA GLU A 355 -40.11 35.46 0.24
C GLU A 355 -40.23 36.79 -0.48
N GLU A 356 -39.92 36.82 -1.77
CA GLU A 356 -39.91 38.04 -2.57
C GLU A 356 -41.23 38.26 -3.29
N ARG A 357 -41.51 39.52 -3.62
CA ARG A 357 -42.67 39.91 -4.42
C ARG A 357 -42.50 39.56 -5.90
N SER A 358 -41.27 39.33 -6.37
CA SER A 358 -40.94 39.02 -7.76
C SER A 358 -40.69 37.52 -7.95
N GLN A 359 -41.29 36.95 -9.00
CA GLN A 359 -41.12 35.54 -9.39
C GLN A 359 -39.65 35.24 -9.74
N LEU A 360 -38.97 36.12 -10.47
CA LEU A 360 -37.57 35.93 -10.87
C LEU A 360 -36.64 35.94 -9.65
N ALA A 361 -36.88 36.85 -8.69
CA ALA A 361 -36.11 36.90 -7.45
C ALA A 361 -36.30 35.61 -6.61
N ASN A 362 -37.54 35.08 -6.55
CA ASN A 362 -37.82 33.81 -5.91
C ASN A 362 -37.18 32.62 -6.66
N LYS A 363 -37.09 32.65 -8.00
CA LYS A 363 -36.39 31.62 -8.80
C LYS A 363 -34.89 31.59 -8.46
N ILE A 364 -34.22 32.75 -8.45
CA ILE A 364 -32.79 32.86 -8.11
C ILE A 364 -32.53 32.35 -6.68
N LYS A 365 -33.36 32.76 -5.71
CA LYS A 365 -33.24 32.29 -4.32
C LYS A 365 -33.56 30.80 -4.16
N ALA A 366 -34.52 30.27 -4.91
CA ALA A 366 -34.83 28.84 -4.90
C ALA A 366 -33.67 28.02 -5.48
N LEU A 367 -33.02 28.50 -6.55
CA LEU A 367 -31.82 27.88 -7.13
C LEU A 367 -30.64 27.90 -6.17
N SER A 368 -30.38 29.02 -5.51
CA SER A 368 -29.27 29.10 -4.54
C SER A 368 -29.48 28.15 -3.35
N ARG A 369 -30.72 28.02 -2.87
CA ARG A 369 -31.08 27.05 -1.82
C ARG A 369 -31.02 25.61 -2.28
N LEU A 370 -31.43 25.34 -3.53
CA LEU A 370 -31.32 24.00 -4.11
C LEU A 370 -29.86 23.60 -4.23
N LYS A 371 -28.99 24.48 -4.75
CA LYS A 371 -27.54 24.29 -4.77
C LYS A 371 -26.98 24.01 -3.37
N ALA A 372 -27.35 24.83 -2.38
CA ALA A 372 -26.91 24.63 -1.00
C ALA A 372 -27.37 23.26 -0.44
N LYS A 373 -28.61 22.84 -0.68
CA LYS A 373 -29.09 21.53 -0.24
C LYS A 373 -28.36 20.37 -0.94
N LEU A 374 -28.14 20.48 -2.25
CA LEU A 374 -27.43 19.46 -3.00
C LEU A 374 -25.97 19.34 -2.59
N LEU A 375 -25.31 20.47 -2.29
CA LEU A 375 -23.97 20.48 -1.71
C LEU A 375 -23.93 19.74 -0.37
N VAL A 376 -24.87 20.03 0.54
CA VAL A 376 -24.94 19.32 1.83
C VAL A 376 -25.16 17.82 1.64
N ILE A 377 -26.06 17.42 0.73
CA ILE A 377 -26.30 16.00 0.45
C ILE A 377 -25.05 15.34 -0.13
N ALA A 378 -24.34 16.00 -1.05
CA ALA A 378 -23.10 15.50 -1.62
C ALA A 378 -21.99 15.37 -0.56
N GLU A 379 -21.87 16.34 0.35
CA GLU A 379 -20.96 16.28 1.50
C GLU A 379 -21.32 15.14 2.45
N GLU A 380 -22.61 14.94 2.75
CA GLU A 380 -23.08 13.82 3.58
C GLU A 380 -22.79 12.46 2.93
N GLN A 381 -23.00 12.33 1.62
CA GLN A 381 -22.69 11.12 0.85
C GLN A 381 -21.19 10.83 0.88
N ARG A 382 -20.35 11.81 0.55
CA ARG A 382 -18.88 11.67 0.65
C ARG A 382 -18.43 11.32 2.05
N ALA A 383 -18.99 11.98 3.07
CA ALA A 383 -18.67 11.67 4.45
C ALA A 383 -19.08 10.23 4.82
N SER A 384 -20.15 9.70 4.24
CA SER A 384 -20.57 8.31 4.43
C SER A 384 -19.63 7.32 3.73
N GLU A 385 -19.17 7.62 2.52
CA GLU A 385 -18.19 6.82 1.77
C GLU A 385 -16.83 6.80 2.48
N ILE A 386 -16.34 7.97 2.90
CA ILE A 386 -15.10 8.08 3.67
C ILE A 386 -15.23 7.33 4.99
N LYS A 387 -16.38 7.40 5.68
CA LYS A 387 -16.63 6.60 6.89
C LYS A 387 -16.62 5.10 6.60
N LEU A 388 -17.15 4.66 5.46
CA LEU A 388 -17.12 3.26 5.05
C LEU A 388 -15.68 2.78 4.80
N ILE A 389 -14.87 3.60 4.11
CA ILE A 389 -13.45 3.33 3.84
C ILE A 389 -12.64 3.33 5.13
N ARG A 390 -12.83 4.36 5.97
CA ARG A 390 -12.20 4.47 7.29
C ARG A 390 -12.61 3.31 8.20
N GLY A 391 -13.85 2.82 8.08
CA GLY A 391 -14.43 1.87 9.03
C GLY A 391 -14.47 2.45 10.44
N ASP A 392 -14.43 1.57 11.44
CA ASP A 392 -14.39 1.98 12.84
C ASP A 392 -13.07 2.68 13.16
N ALA A 393 -13.17 3.80 13.91
CA ALA A 393 -12.02 4.55 14.38
C ALA A 393 -11.11 3.65 15.23
N VAL A 394 -9.80 3.74 15.02
CA VAL A 394 -8.83 2.91 15.74
C VAL A 394 -8.75 3.43 17.17
N LYS A 395 -9.34 2.68 18.11
CA LYS A 395 -9.21 3.00 19.54
C LYS A 395 -7.81 2.59 19.99
N ALA A 396 -6.99 3.57 20.37
CA ALA A 396 -5.67 3.37 20.97
C ALA A 396 -5.79 2.88 22.43
N GLU A 397 -6.56 1.83 22.63
CA GLU A 397 -6.94 1.24 23.91
C GLU A 397 -6.35 -0.16 24.06
N TRP A 398 -6.32 -0.62 25.31
CA TRP A 398 -5.84 -1.95 25.66
C TRP A 398 -6.69 -3.04 24.98
N GLY A 399 -6.04 -4.04 24.38
CA GLY A 399 -6.71 -5.22 23.80
C GLY A 399 -6.88 -5.21 22.28
N GLN A 400 -6.66 -4.07 21.60
CA GLN A 400 -6.76 -3.94 20.13
C GLN A 400 -5.40 -3.75 19.44
N GLN A 401 -4.33 -4.24 20.07
CA GLN A 401 -2.96 -4.13 19.59
C GLN A 401 -2.71 -5.02 18.36
N ILE A 402 -2.11 -4.45 17.31
CA ILE A 402 -1.68 -5.20 16.12
C ILE A 402 -0.20 -5.59 16.20
N ARG A 403 0.63 -4.71 16.78
CA ARG A 403 2.07 -4.91 16.92
C ARG A 403 2.58 -4.50 18.28
N ASN A 404 3.47 -5.32 18.82
CA ASN A 404 4.16 -5.10 20.09
C ASN A 404 5.63 -4.79 19.83
N TYR A 405 6.09 -3.67 20.37
CA TYR A 405 7.48 -3.22 20.36
C TYR A 405 8.00 -3.28 21.80
N VAL A 406 8.71 -4.35 22.15
CA VAL A 406 9.29 -4.54 23.48
C VAL A 406 10.77 -4.17 23.43
N PHE A 407 11.15 -3.12 24.13
CA PHE A 407 12.55 -2.68 24.23
C PHE A 407 13.23 -3.26 25.48
N HIS A 408 12.46 -3.51 26.54
CA HIS A 408 12.93 -4.07 27.81
C HIS A 408 11.86 -5.00 28.41
N PRO A 409 12.21 -6.18 28.95
CA PRO A 409 13.55 -6.68 29.28
C PRO A 409 14.33 -7.32 28.14
N TYR A 410 13.66 -7.73 27.07
CA TYR A 410 14.27 -8.24 25.85
C TYR A 410 13.85 -7.38 24.67
N LYS A 411 14.66 -7.36 23.61
CA LYS A 411 14.38 -6.60 22.39
C LYS A 411 13.60 -7.47 21.40
N LEU A 412 12.34 -7.14 21.16
CA LEU A 412 11.46 -7.89 20.26
C LEU A 412 10.38 -6.99 19.65
N VAL A 413 10.25 -7.04 18.33
CA VAL A 413 9.06 -6.55 17.61
C VAL A 413 8.27 -7.76 17.13
N LYS A 414 6.97 -7.81 17.44
CA LYS A 414 6.09 -8.91 17.04
C LYS A 414 4.76 -8.41 16.51
N ASP A 415 4.38 -8.85 15.32
CA ASP A 415 3.01 -8.70 14.81
C ASP A 415 2.15 -9.84 15.34
N ILE A 416 1.05 -9.50 16.01
CA ILE A 416 0.18 -10.44 16.70
C ILE A 416 -0.72 -11.18 15.70
N ARG A 417 -1.01 -10.55 14.56
CA ARG A 417 -1.92 -11.09 13.54
C ARG A 417 -1.21 -12.17 12.72
N THR A 418 0.02 -11.90 12.30
CA THR A 418 0.81 -12.80 11.45
C THR A 418 1.76 -13.69 12.24
N GLY A 419 2.07 -13.33 13.50
CA GLY A 419 3.01 -14.06 14.34
C GLY A 419 4.48 -13.79 14.03
N VAL A 420 4.79 -12.99 13.00
CA VAL A 420 6.15 -12.65 12.60
C VAL A 420 6.82 -11.80 13.66
N GLU A 421 8.07 -12.13 13.98
CA GLU A 421 8.85 -11.44 15.00
C GLU A 421 10.28 -11.16 14.53
N THR A 422 10.87 -10.11 15.09
CA THR A 422 12.23 -9.66 14.77
C THR A 422 12.89 -9.08 16.02
N SER A 423 14.14 -9.45 16.26
CA SER A 423 14.93 -8.98 17.40
C SER A 423 15.61 -7.63 17.14
N ASP A 424 15.84 -7.29 15.87
CA ASP A 424 16.46 -6.03 15.46
C ASP A 424 15.43 -4.88 15.43
N ILE A 425 15.29 -4.22 16.58
CA ILE A 425 14.38 -3.08 16.74
C ILE A 425 14.87 -1.86 15.95
N SER A 426 16.18 -1.64 15.88
CA SER A 426 16.74 -0.43 15.28
C SER A 426 16.38 -0.35 13.80
N SER A 427 16.56 -1.45 13.07
CA SER A 427 16.20 -1.53 11.64
C SER A 427 14.71 -1.31 11.40
N VAL A 428 13.84 -1.84 12.29
CA VAL A 428 12.39 -1.59 12.21
C VAL A 428 12.06 -0.12 12.43
N MET A 429 12.65 0.52 13.44
CA MET A 429 12.45 1.95 13.71
C MET A 429 13.05 2.84 12.61
N ASP A 430 14.03 2.34 11.86
CA ASP A 430 14.61 2.99 10.69
C ASP A 430 13.83 2.74 9.40
N GLY A 431 12.65 2.11 9.49
CA GLY A 431 11.72 1.96 8.38
C GLY A 431 11.85 0.64 7.61
N GLU A 432 12.48 -0.40 8.17
CA GLU A 432 12.46 -1.75 7.59
C GLU A 432 11.18 -2.51 7.97
N LEU A 433 10.08 -2.14 7.31
CA LEU A 433 8.74 -2.71 7.56
C LEU A 433 8.33 -3.79 6.55
N ASP A 434 9.10 -3.97 5.48
CA ASP A 434 8.77 -4.82 4.32
C ASP A 434 8.43 -6.26 4.73
N THR A 435 9.12 -6.81 5.73
CA THR A 435 8.86 -8.17 6.25
C THR A 435 7.46 -8.29 6.87
N PHE A 436 7.04 -7.28 7.66
CA PHE A 436 5.73 -7.26 8.30
C PHE A 436 4.62 -7.02 7.27
N ILE A 437 4.84 -6.09 6.34
CA ILE A 437 3.90 -5.79 5.25
C ILE A 437 3.71 -7.04 4.38
N LYS A 438 4.78 -7.73 3.98
CA LYS A 438 4.72 -8.96 3.18
C LYS A 438 3.95 -10.07 3.89
N ALA A 439 4.24 -10.29 5.16
CA ALA A 439 3.53 -11.28 5.95
C ALA A 439 2.03 -10.96 6.09
N TYR A 440 1.70 -9.68 6.27
CA TYR A 440 0.31 -9.24 6.41
C TYR A 440 -0.47 -9.39 5.11
N LEU A 441 0.09 -8.98 3.96
CA LEU A 441 -0.57 -9.12 2.67
C LEU A 441 -0.83 -10.58 2.32
N LYS A 442 0.13 -11.48 2.60
CA LYS A 442 -0.07 -12.94 2.45
C LYS A 442 -1.17 -13.46 3.38
N PHE A 443 -1.18 -13.03 4.64
CA PHE A 443 -2.23 -13.39 5.60
C PHE A 443 -3.61 -12.92 5.14
N LYS A 444 -3.74 -11.66 4.69
CA LYS A 444 -4.97 -11.08 4.14
C LYS A 444 -5.48 -11.89 2.94
N TYR A 445 -4.58 -12.24 2.02
CA TYR A 445 -4.91 -13.05 0.84
C TYR A 445 -5.37 -14.47 1.23
N SER A 446 -4.65 -15.15 2.13
CA SER A 446 -5.06 -16.48 2.62
C SER A 446 -6.43 -16.46 3.30
N LYS A 447 -6.72 -15.40 4.05
CA LYS A 447 -8.00 -15.21 4.72
C LYS A 447 -9.13 -15.00 3.69
N ALA A 448 -8.90 -14.14 2.69
CA ALA A 448 -9.86 -13.93 1.61
C ALA A 448 -10.16 -15.21 0.83
N ILE A 449 -9.14 -16.04 0.52
CA ILE A 449 -9.35 -17.35 -0.10
C ILE A 449 -10.23 -18.23 0.78
N SER A 450 -9.92 -18.33 2.07
CA SER A 450 -10.69 -19.18 3.00
C SER A 450 -12.16 -18.75 3.10
N GLU A 451 -12.46 -17.45 3.06
CA GLU A 451 -13.82 -16.91 3.10
C GLU A 451 -14.56 -17.16 1.77
N SER A 452 -13.86 -17.08 0.64
CA SER A 452 -14.42 -17.34 -0.69
C SER A 452 -14.68 -18.83 -0.98
N GLY A 453 -13.90 -19.74 -0.39
CA GLY A 453 -14.04 -21.18 -0.58
C GLY A 453 -15.15 -21.83 0.27
N THR A 454 -15.74 -21.09 1.21
CA THR A 454 -16.85 -21.53 2.06
C THR A 454 -18.24 -21.15 1.55
N ASN A 455 -18.35 -20.46 0.41
CA ASN A 455 -19.62 -20.04 -0.18
C ASN A 455 -20.01 -20.81 -1.44
#